data_AF-A0A1F9DDS8-F1
#
_entry.id   AF-A0A1F9DDS8-F1
#
_cell.length_a   1.000
_cell.length_b   1.000
_cell.length_c   1.000
_cell.angle_alpha   90.00
_cell.angle_beta   90.00
_cell.angle_gamma   90.00
#
_symmetry.space_group_name_H-M   'P 1'
#
loop_
_entity.id
_entity.type
_entity.pdbx_description
1 polymer ?
#
loop_
_entity_poly.entity_id
_entity_poly.type
_entity_poly.pdbx_seq_one_letter_code
_entity_poly.pdbx_strand_id
1 'polypeptide(L)'
;MKAKYLKEERGIALIISMMMLLTLTFLGMSAVMTSTYDTRISGNVRASEQAFNVTDAGINEFLGRFRWGATNEIQDLDPENPNWELFLAIDASKAQTIGYSAGDNFIQSLQNQLDFRVKITHKVDLANNVIFHLNSPIYIAKSYGFTADGAKRIIEAEITRPEFDPPAALYTEQPVNIQGNSTYIQGTDTCGTKNKPGIAVTLPQTPTDPITTSGNPTIQGNPAKKYNSKNADLKGMVDILKNSAQFSYDYNTNKTLSGQEWGTPTGSGTTSPLTFNGPMNIVYFDMHGDKRLTLSGGSGGAGILLVNGDLELNGGFKWYGVIIVMGSMDYTGGGQKNVTGGVWAAETATVQIDIGGNAGIMYCSEAVNKLRAKLPTSRMTKWRDVF
;
A
#
# COMPACT_ATOMS: atom_id res chain seq x y z
N MET A 1 60.75 66.87 52.77
CA MET A 1 60.50 65.66 51.97
C MET A 1 59.67 64.71 52.83
N LYS A 2 58.39 64.49 52.49
CA LYS A 2 57.44 63.70 53.31
C LYS A 2 57.78 62.21 53.22
N ALA A 3 58.18 61.59 54.32
CA ALA A 3 58.32 60.14 54.42
C ALA A 3 56.92 59.51 54.44
N LYS A 4 56.61 58.76 53.39
CA LYS A 4 55.33 58.04 53.22
C LYS A 4 55.39 56.79 54.09
N TYR A 5 54.59 56.74 55.15
CA TYR A 5 54.38 55.53 55.95
C TYR A 5 53.80 54.43 55.04
N LEU A 6 54.61 53.42 54.73
CA LEU A 6 54.12 52.18 54.14
C LEU A 6 53.54 51.34 55.28
N LYS A 7 52.20 51.23 55.32
CA LYS A 7 51.48 50.34 56.23
C LYS A 7 51.95 48.90 55.98
N GLU A 8 52.32 48.19 57.04
CA GLU A 8 52.74 46.79 56.95
C GLU A 8 51.55 45.89 56.59
N GLU A 9 51.38 45.58 55.31
CA GLU A 9 50.37 44.63 54.78
C GLU A 9 50.80 43.16 54.94
N ARG A 10 51.44 42.80 56.07
CA ARG A 10 52.08 41.49 56.28
C ARG A 10 51.12 40.29 56.44
N GLY A 11 49.81 40.48 56.28
CA GLY A 11 48.80 39.40 56.36
C GLY A 11 47.80 39.35 55.21
N ILE A 12 47.61 40.44 54.44
CA ILE A 12 46.56 40.51 53.41
C ILE A 12 46.95 39.77 52.13
N ALA A 13 48.24 39.69 51.81
CA ALA A 13 48.74 38.94 50.66
C ALA A 13 48.40 37.43 50.76
N LEU A 14 48.47 36.86 51.98
CA LEU A 14 48.07 35.48 52.24
C LEU A 14 46.57 35.29 52.00
N ILE A 15 45.74 36.21 52.50
CA ILE A 15 44.27 36.14 52.34
C ILE A 15 43.88 36.25 50.86
N ILE A 16 44.47 37.19 50.12
CA ILE A 16 44.22 37.35 48.67
C ILE A 16 44.67 36.10 47.92
N SER A 17 45.83 35.53 48.26
CA SER A 17 46.33 34.29 47.64
C SER A 17 45.39 33.10 47.91
N MET A 18 44.85 32.97 49.13
CA MET A 18 43.88 31.95 49.47
C MET A 18 42.55 32.18 48.75
N MET A 19 42.07 33.41 48.65
CA MET A 19 40.85 33.73 47.91
C MET A 19 41.00 33.44 46.42
N MET A 20 42.15 33.77 45.82
CA MET A 20 42.44 33.42 44.41
C MET A 20 42.57 31.91 44.20
N LEU A 21 43.21 31.19 45.11
CA LEU A 21 43.30 29.73 45.05
C LEU A 21 41.91 29.10 45.16
N LEU A 22 41.07 29.61 46.07
CA LEU A 22 39.71 29.13 46.26
C LEU A 22 38.86 29.36 45.00
N THR A 23 38.92 30.54 44.38
CA THR A 23 38.20 30.79 43.11
C THR A 23 38.72 29.90 41.97
N LEU A 24 40.03 29.70 41.85
CA LEU A 24 40.62 28.78 40.86
C LEU A 24 40.17 27.34 41.07
N THR A 25 40.07 26.86 42.32
CA THR A 25 39.58 25.51 42.61
C THR A 25 38.11 25.33 42.23
N PHE A 26 37.26 26.32 42.47
CA PHE A 26 35.86 26.28 42.03
C PHE A 26 35.74 26.26 40.50
N LEU A 27 36.53 27.06 39.79
CA LEU A 27 36.57 27.05 38.33
C LEU A 27 37.07 25.70 37.78
N GLY A 28 38.13 25.15 38.38
CA GLY A 28 38.68 23.84 38.00
C GLY A 28 37.67 22.71 38.22
N MET A 29 36.99 22.69 39.36
CA MET A 29 35.97 21.67 39.66
C MET A 29 34.74 21.79 38.74
N SER A 30 34.30 23.02 38.45
CA SER A 30 33.23 23.28 37.48
C SER A 30 33.59 22.76 36.08
N ALA A 31 34.81 23.05 35.60
CA ALA A 31 35.28 22.56 34.30
C ALA A 31 35.31 21.03 34.20
N VAL A 32 35.78 20.35 35.26
CA VAL A 32 35.78 18.87 35.32
C VAL A 32 34.35 18.34 35.33
N MET A 33 33.45 18.92 36.13
CA MET A 33 32.06 18.49 36.16
C MET A 33 31.38 18.64 34.80
N THR A 34 31.54 19.79 34.13
CA THR A 34 31.03 20.01 32.76
C THR A 34 31.54 18.93 31.80
N SER A 35 32.82 18.61 31.81
CA SER A 35 33.39 17.56 30.94
C SER A 35 32.81 16.16 31.23
N THR A 36 32.57 15.83 32.50
CA THR A 36 31.93 14.55 32.85
C THR A 36 30.46 14.50 32.42
N TYR A 37 29.74 15.62 32.48
CA TYR A 37 28.37 15.70 31.97
C TYR A 37 28.35 15.59 30.45
N ASP A 38 29.19 16.33 29.73
CA ASP A 38 29.27 16.28 28.27
C ASP A 38 29.59 14.87 27.77
N THR A 39 30.49 14.15 28.45
CA THR A 39 30.84 12.77 28.12
C THR A 39 29.65 11.82 28.33
N ARG A 40 28.93 11.97 29.46
CA ARG A 40 27.73 11.15 29.75
C ARG A 40 26.58 11.44 28.79
N ILE A 41 26.36 12.71 28.47
CA ILE A 41 25.35 13.13 27.49
C ILE A 41 25.70 12.55 26.12
N SER A 42 26.95 12.70 25.68
CA SER A 42 27.41 12.16 24.39
C SER A 42 27.28 10.64 24.33
N GLY A 43 27.61 9.93 25.41
CA GLY A 43 27.41 8.49 25.52
C GLY A 43 25.94 8.09 25.37
N ASN A 44 25.04 8.79 26.07
CA ASN A 44 23.60 8.54 25.99
C ASN A 44 23.03 8.86 24.60
N VAL A 45 23.46 9.95 23.97
CA VAL A 45 23.06 10.33 22.61
C VAL A 45 23.50 9.25 21.62
N ARG A 46 24.77 8.83 21.68
CA ARG A 46 25.28 7.75 20.82
C ARG A 46 24.51 6.45 20.99
N ALA A 47 24.28 6.01 22.24
CA ALA A 47 23.55 4.76 22.50
C ALA A 47 22.09 4.86 22.03
N SER A 48 21.48 6.04 22.18
CA SER A 48 20.14 6.35 21.64
C SER A 48 20.09 6.27 20.11
N GLU A 49 21.06 6.86 19.40
CA GLU A 49 21.12 6.80 17.94
C GLU A 49 21.36 5.36 17.44
N GLN A 50 22.20 4.59 18.13
CA GLN A 50 22.38 3.18 17.81
C GLN A 50 21.09 2.39 17.99
N ALA A 51 20.36 2.61 19.10
CA ALA A 51 19.06 1.98 19.32
C ALA A 51 18.03 2.37 18.25
N PHE A 52 18.06 3.63 17.79
CA PHE A 52 17.22 4.11 16.69
C PHE A 52 17.54 3.37 15.38
N ASN A 53 18.81 3.19 15.03
CA ASN A 53 19.21 2.45 13.84
C ASN A 53 18.78 0.96 13.92
N VAL A 54 18.82 0.36 15.11
CA VAL A 54 18.31 -0.99 15.36
C VAL A 54 16.79 -1.05 15.16
N THR A 55 16.03 -0.08 15.68
CA THR A 55 14.58 -0.01 15.43
C THR A 55 14.25 0.13 13.94
N ASP A 56 15.00 0.95 13.23
CA ASP A 56 14.78 1.18 11.80
C ASP A 56 15.07 -0.09 10.98
N ALA A 57 16.10 -0.85 11.33
CA ALA A 57 16.37 -2.15 10.73
C ALA A 57 15.19 -3.12 10.86
N GLY A 58 14.51 -3.15 12.01
CA GLY A 58 13.32 -3.97 12.22
C GLY A 58 12.14 -3.58 11.33
N ILE A 59 11.89 -2.28 11.18
CA ILE A 59 10.84 -1.78 10.27
C ILE A 59 11.19 -2.11 8.82
N ASN A 60 12.45 -1.93 8.43
CA ASN A 60 12.89 -2.23 7.07
C ASN A 60 12.81 -3.72 6.73
N GLU A 61 13.11 -4.62 7.68
CA GLU A 61 12.88 -6.05 7.47
C GLU A 61 11.40 -6.35 7.27
N PHE A 62 10.53 -5.79 8.12
CA PHE A 62 9.09 -5.93 7.96
C PHE A 62 8.64 -5.40 6.60
N LEU A 63 8.99 -4.17 6.22
CA LEU A 63 8.63 -3.57 4.93
C LEU A 63 9.21 -4.33 3.73
N GLY A 64 10.37 -4.98 3.86
CA GLY A 64 10.96 -5.81 2.81
C GLY A 64 10.15 -7.08 2.56
N ARG A 65 9.66 -7.71 3.63
CA ARG A 65 8.91 -8.97 3.59
C ARG A 65 7.40 -8.78 3.47
N PHE A 66 6.88 -7.62 3.83
CA PHE A 66 5.48 -7.24 3.72
C PHE A 66 5.10 -6.71 2.33
N ARG A 67 5.88 -7.11 1.30
CA ARG A 67 5.62 -6.83 -0.11
C ARG A 67 5.03 -8.05 -0.78
N TRP A 68 4.19 -7.83 -1.76
CA TRP A 68 3.61 -8.91 -2.55
C TRP A 68 4.70 -9.69 -3.32
N GLY A 69 4.75 -11.01 -3.12
CA GLY A 69 5.72 -11.88 -3.79
C GLY A 69 7.14 -11.80 -3.24
N ALA A 70 7.33 -11.24 -2.03
CA ALA A 70 8.63 -11.25 -1.38
C ALA A 70 9.04 -12.68 -0.96
N THR A 71 10.34 -12.95 -0.94
CA THR A 71 10.86 -14.18 -0.32
C THR A 71 10.54 -14.17 1.18
N ASN A 72 9.93 -15.25 1.70
CA ASN A 72 9.42 -15.31 3.07
C ASN A 72 8.42 -14.18 3.38
N GLU A 73 7.50 -13.94 2.45
CA GLU A 73 6.44 -12.93 2.53
C GLU A 73 5.70 -13.02 3.87
N ILE A 74 5.55 -11.87 4.52
CA ILE A 74 4.67 -11.72 5.67
C ILE A 74 3.26 -11.45 5.12
N GLN A 75 2.33 -12.33 5.49
CA GLN A 75 0.94 -12.27 5.07
C GLN A 75 0.04 -12.06 6.28
N ASP A 76 -0.99 -11.26 6.05
CA ASP A 76 -2.13 -11.14 6.94
C ASP A 76 -3.26 -11.98 6.33
N LEU A 77 -3.72 -12.98 7.08
CA LEU A 77 -4.78 -13.89 6.66
C LEU A 77 -6.14 -13.48 7.22
N ASP A 78 -6.18 -12.55 8.17
CA ASP A 78 -7.38 -12.13 8.90
C ASP A 78 -7.52 -10.59 8.91
N PRO A 79 -7.61 -9.93 7.73
CA PRO A 79 -7.54 -8.47 7.61
C PRO A 79 -8.70 -7.73 8.29
N GLU A 80 -9.80 -8.42 8.58
CA GLU A 80 -10.96 -7.85 9.28
C GLU A 80 -10.90 -8.02 10.80
N ASN A 81 -9.96 -8.83 11.31
CA ASN A 81 -9.85 -9.09 12.74
C ASN A 81 -9.17 -7.91 13.45
N PRO A 82 -9.87 -7.18 14.35
CA PRO A 82 -9.30 -6.05 15.06
C PRO A 82 -8.24 -6.43 16.08
N ASN A 83 -8.22 -7.70 16.52
CA ASN A 83 -7.26 -8.22 17.49
C ASN A 83 -6.09 -8.93 16.81
N TRP A 84 -5.98 -8.88 15.48
CA TRP A 84 -4.86 -9.48 14.78
C TRP A 84 -3.55 -8.79 15.17
N GLU A 85 -2.57 -9.60 15.52
CA GLU A 85 -1.22 -9.16 15.82
C GLU A 85 -0.18 -10.13 15.25
N LEU A 86 0.98 -9.58 14.92
CA LEU A 86 2.14 -10.31 14.43
C LEU A 86 3.42 -9.82 15.10
N PHE A 87 4.27 -10.76 15.48
CA PHE A 87 5.54 -10.50 16.14
C PHE A 87 6.70 -10.93 15.25
N LEU A 88 7.63 -10.02 15.00
CA LEU A 88 8.89 -10.28 14.28
C LEU A 88 10.07 -10.07 15.22
N ALA A 89 10.84 -11.12 15.50
CA ALA A 89 12.05 -11.04 16.33
C ALA A 89 13.01 -12.19 16.01
N ILE A 90 14.25 -12.12 16.52
CA ILE A 90 15.25 -13.19 16.36
C ILE A 90 14.74 -14.54 16.86
N ASP A 91 14.01 -14.53 17.97
CA ASP A 91 13.43 -15.71 18.59
C ASP A 91 12.18 -15.37 19.40
N ALA A 92 11.42 -16.41 19.75
CA ALA A 92 10.19 -16.30 20.53
C ALA A 92 10.43 -15.72 21.94
N SER A 93 11.56 -16.04 22.60
CA SER A 93 11.89 -15.53 23.93
C SER A 93 12.11 -14.02 23.93
N LYS A 94 12.73 -13.48 22.88
CA LYS A 94 12.84 -12.04 22.64
C LYS A 94 11.46 -11.45 22.41
N ALA A 95 10.62 -12.07 21.58
CA ALA A 95 9.27 -11.58 21.33
C ALA A 95 8.41 -11.51 22.61
N GLN A 96 8.58 -12.43 23.57
CA GLN A 96 7.81 -12.42 24.84
C GLN A 96 7.92 -11.08 25.59
N THR A 97 9.05 -10.41 25.48
CA THR A 97 9.29 -9.10 26.12
C THR A 97 8.41 -7.96 25.59
N ILE A 98 7.82 -8.13 24.40
CA ILE A 98 6.91 -7.17 23.76
C ILE A 98 5.46 -7.69 23.72
N GLY A 99 5.18 -8.77 24.47
CA GLY A 99 3.83 -9.29 24.69
C GLY A 99 3.47 -10.56 23.89
N TYR A 100 4.41 -11.15 23.16
CA TYR A 100 4.17 -12.42 22.46
C TYR A 100 3.90 -13.57 23.43
N SER A 101 2.90 -14.39 23.09
CA SER A 101 2.51 -15.62 23.77
C SER A 101 2.44 -16.79 22.78
N ALA A 102 2.55 -18.02 23.31
CA ALA A 102 2.44 -19.22 22.49
C ALA A 102 1.03 -19.31 21.87
N GLY A 103 0.96 -19.23 20.54
CA GLY A 103 -0.29 -19.19 19.78
C GLY A 103 -0.42 -17.95 18.89
N ASP A 104 0.32 -16.88 19.18
CA ASP A 104 0.32 -15.68 18.37
C ASP A 104 1.09 -15.88 17.06
N ASN A 105 0.81 -15.03 16.07
CA ASN A 105 1.55 -15.04 14.81
C ASN A 105 2.99 -14.58 15.05
N PHE A 106 3.94 -15.52 15.00
CA PHE A 106 5.36 -15.24 15.15
C PHE A 106 6.12 -15.51 13.86
N ILE A 107 6.96 -14.55 13.49
CA ILE A 107 7.86 -14.64 12.36
C ILE A 107 9.29 -14.46 12.88
N GLN A 108 10.16 -15.41 12.54
CA GLN A 108 11.56 -15.30 12.86
C GLN A 108 12.24 -14.26 11.96
N SER A 109 13.07 -13.41 12.57
CA SER A 109 13.93 -12.42 11.90
C SER A 109 14.96 -13.13 11.02
N LEU A 110 15.24 -12.56 9.84
CA LEU A 110 16.33 -12.99 8.97
C LEU A 110 17.69 -12.44 9.42
N GLN A 111 17.70 -11.40 10.25
CA GLN A 111 18.89 -10.82 10.86
C GLN A 111 19.13 -11.39 12.26
N ASN A 112 20.37 -11.74 12.56
CA ASN A 112 20.79 -12.27 13.87
C ASN A 112 21.77 -11.35 14.64
N GLN A 113 22.14 -10.20 14.07
CA GLN A 113 23.14 -9.29 14.65
C GLN A 113 22.53 -8.12 15.44
N LEU A 114 21.28 -7.77 15.16
CA LEU A 114 20.60 -6.60 15.74
C LEU A 114 19.44 -7.06 16.63
N ASP A 115 19.40 -6.62 17.88
CA ASP A 115 18.31 -6.95 18.81
C ASP A 115 17.14 -5.99 18.61
N PHE A 116 16.41 -6.19 17.51
CA PHE A 116 15.11 -5.56 17.29
C PHE A 116 13.97 -6.55 17.49
N ARG A 117 12.79 -5.99 17.79
CA ARG A 117 11.53 -6.73 17.92
C ARG A 117 10.44 -5.85 17.33
N VAL A 118 9.60 -6.37 16.46
CA VAL A 118 8.51 -5.61 15.84
C VAL A 118 7.18 -6.24 16.22
N LYS A 119 6.27 -5.44 16.77
CA LYS A 119 4.86 -5.80 16.94
C LYS A 119 4.06 -5.09 15.86
N ILE A 120 3.29 -5.83 15.08
CA ILE A 120 2.41 -5.30 14.05
C ILE A 120 0.97 -5.57 14.47
N THR A 121 0.12 -4.56 14.38
CA THR A 121 -1.32 -4.68 14.64
C THR A 121 -2.12 -3.92 13.59
N HIS A 122 -3.41 -4.19 13.48
CA HIS A 122 -4.32 -3.34 12.72
C HIS A 122 -4.59 -2.02 13.44
N LYS A 123 -4.76 -0.95 12.67
CA LYS A 123 -5.32 0.31 13.16
C LYS A 123 -6.82 0.14 13.30
N VAL A 124 -7.36 0.41 14.47
CA VAL A 124 -8.79 0.30 14.77
C VAL A 124 -9.41 1.66 15.07
N ASP A 125 -10.70 1.81 14.78
CA ASP A 125 -11.50 2.97 15.16
C ASP A 125 -11.97 2.90 16.63
N LEU A 126 -12.74 3.89 17.08
CA LEU A 126 -13.30 3.93 18.44
C LEU A 126 -14.32 2.81 18.72
N ALA A 127 -14.86 2.18 17.68
CA ALA A 127 -15.81 1.08 17.76
C ALA A 127 -15.13 -0.30 17.61
N ASN A 128 -13.79 -0.35 17.60
CA ASN A 128 -12.98 -1.55 17.42
C ASN A 128 -13.13 -2.22 16.05
N ASN A 129 -13.42 -1.45 14.99
CA ASN A 129 -13.37 -1.92 13.62
C ASN A 129 -12.01 -1.60 13.00
N VAL A 130 -11.48 -2.51 12.19
CA VAL A 130 -10.25 -2.27 11.42
C VAL A 130 -10.47 -1.13 10.42
N ILE A 131 -9.55 -0.17 10.40
CA ILE A 131 -9.56 0.93 9.43
C ILE A 131 -8.87 0.46 8.14
N PHE A 132 -9.59 0.57 7.03
CA PHE A 132 -9.10 0.21 5.70
C PHE A 132 -8.72 1.45 4.90
N HIS A 133 -7.72 1.29 4.03
CA HIS A 133 -7.36 2.23 2.97
C HIS A 133 -7.02 1.43 1.71
N LEU A 134 -7.68 1.72 0.59
CA LEU A 134 -7.48 1.02 -0.70
C LEU A 134 -7.68 -0.49 -0.59
N ASN A 135 -8.79 -0.90 0.05
CA ASN A 135 -9.16 -2.29 0.33
C ASN A 135 -8.14 -3.09 1.19
N SER A 136 -7.13 -2.45 1.78
CA SER A 136 -6.19 -3.06 2.73
C SER A 136 -6.34 -2.46 4.13
N PRO A 137 -6.11 -3.23 5.20
CA PRO A 137 -5.95 -2.66 6.54
C PRO A 137 -4.81 -1.65 6.58
N ILE A 138 -4.95 -0.66 7.46
CA ILE A 138 -3.83 0.18 7.88
C ILE A 138 -3.12 -0.55 9.03
N TYR A 139 -1.82 -0.78 8.89
CA TYR A 139 -1.00 -1.48 9.88
C TYR A 139 -0.25 -0.48 10.75
N ILE A 140 -0.13 -0.80 12.04
CA ILE A 140 0.73 -0.09 12.99
C ILE A 140 1.89 -1.02 13.34
N ALA A 141 3.09 -0.68 12.91
CA ALA A 141 4.31 -1.40 13.26
C ALA A 141 5.05 -0.65 14.37
N LYS A 142 5.14 -1.28 15.55
CA LYS A 142 5.95 -0.82 16.68
C LYS A 142 7.24 -1.61 16.71
N SER A 143 8.35 -0.97 16.37
CA SER A 143 9.68 -1.54 16.43
C SER A 143 10.38 -1.13 17.72
N TYR A 144 10.95 -2.09 18.43
CA TYR A 144 11.69 -1.95 19.68
C TYR A 144 13.15 -2.33 19.41
N GLY A 145 14.07 -1.41 19.65
CA GLY A 145 15.49 -1.60 19.40
C GLY A 145 16.28 -1.53 20.69
N PHE A 146 17.17 -2.51 20.87
CA PHE A 146 18.00 -2.65 22.05
C PHE A 146 19.47 -2.64 21.64
N THR A 147 20.29 -1.91 22.40
CA THR A 147 21.75 -1.91 22.25
C THR A 147 22.41 -2.71 23.36
N ALA A 148 23.65 -3.15 23.13
CA ALA A 148 24.45 -3.83 24.15
C ALA A 148 24.66 -2.95 25.40
N ASP A 149 24.69 -1.63 25.22
CA ASP A 149 24.84 -0.63 26.29
C ASP A 149 23.54 -0.39 27.09
N GLY A 150 22.48 -1.13 26.79
CA GLY A 150 21.20 -1.08 27.50
C GLY A 150 20.27 0.04 27.06
N ALA A 151 20.65 0.86 26.07
CA ALA A 151 19.74 1.84 25.50
C ALA A 151 18.60 1.15 24.73
N LYS A 152 17.40 1.71 24.87
CA LYS A 152 16.17 1.26 24.24
C LYS A 152 15.53 2.41 23.46
N ARG A 153 15.10 2.15 22.23
CA ARG A 153 14.27 3.06 21.44
C ARG A 153 13.06 2.34 20.88
N ILE A 154 11.97 3.08 20.66
CA ILE A 154 10.74 2.55 20.11
C ILE A 154 10.26 3.49 19.00
N ILE A 155 10.08 2.95 17.80
CA ILE A 155 9.48 3.68 16.69
C ILE A 155 8.13 3.05 16.38
N GLU A 156 7.12 3.89 16.22
CA GLU A 156 5.82 3.48 15.70
C GLU A 156 5.65 4.03 14.29
N ALA A 157 5.32 3.15 13.34
CA ALA A 157 5.08 3.48 11.95
C ALA A 157 3.69 3.04 11.51
N GLU A 158 2.97 3.93 10.83
CA GLU A 158 1.73 3.61 10.12
C GLU A 158 2.10 3.17 8.70
N ILE A 159 1.65 1.98 8.31
CA ILE A 159 2.02 1.31 7.07
C ILE A 159 0.76 0.92 6.32
N THR A 160 0.71 1.27 5.04
CA THR A 160 -0.35 0.81 4.13
C THR A 160 0.25 -0.08 3.05
N ARG A 161 -0.45 -1.15 2.72
CA ARG A 161 -0.09 -2.09 1.65
C ARG A 161 -1.26 -2.18 0.67
N PRO A 162 -1.30 -1.34 -0.37
CA PRO A 162 -2.46 -1.33 -1.25
C PRO A 162 -2.72 -2.73 -1.86
N GLU A 163 -3.98 -3.15 -1.85
CA GLU A 163 -4.42 -4.39 -2.48
C GLU A 163 -5.00 -4.08 -3.85
N PHE A 164 -4.46 -4.71 -4.89
CA PHE A 164 -4.88 -4.50 -6.28
C PHE A 164 -5.58 -5.74 -6.86
N ASP A 165 -6.11 -6.60 -5.99
CA ASP A 165 -6.87 -7.78 -6.38
C ASP A 165 -8.36 -7.44 -6.53
N PRO A 166 -8.96 -7.60 -7.73
CA PRO A 166 -10.35 -7.29 -7.94
C PRO A 166 -11.32 -8.02 -7.00
N PRO A 167 -12.32 -7.31 -6.43
CA PRO A 167 -13.31 -7.94 -5.56
C PRO A 167 -14.32 -8.78 -6.35
N ALA A 168 -14.37 -8.64 -7.68
CA ALA A 168 -15.15 -9.44 -8.64
C ALA A 168 -14.50 -9.40 -10.03
N ALA A 169 -14.98 -10.20 -10.99
CA ALA A 169 -14.56 -10.06 -12.38
C ALA A 169 -14.90 -8.68 -12.95
N LEU A 170 -16.08 -8.17 -12.60
CA LEU A 170 -16.50 -6.80 -12.83
C LEU A 170 -16.94 -6.17 -11.50
N TYR A 171 -16.24 -5.13 -11.05
CA TYR A 171 -16.63 -4.31 -9.92
C TYR A 171 -17.01 -2.91 -10.37
N THR A 172 -18.09 -2.37 -9.81
CA THR A 172 -18.53 -1.01 -10.10
C THR A 172 -19.17 -0.32 -8.89
N GLU A 173 -18.99 0.99 -8.80
CA GLU A 173 -19.63 1.81 -7.77
C GLU A 173 -20.95 2.46 -8.23
N GLN A 174 -21.35 2.24 -9.49
CA GLN A 174 -22.57 2.76 -10.12
C GLN A 174 -23.40 1.62 -10.73
N PRO A 175 -24.66 1.88 -11.13
CA PRO A 175 -25.48 0.88 -11.81
C PRO A 175 -24.84 0.40 -13.12
N VAL A 176 -25.06 -0.88 -13.42
CA VAL A 176 -24.54 -1.55 -14.62
C VAL A 176 -25.63 -2.34 -15.31
N ASN A 177 -25.57 -2.34 -16.62
CA ASN A 177 -26.45 -3.08 -17.50
C ASN A 177 -25.64 -4.01 -18.41
N ILE A 178 -25.94 -5.30 -18.29
CA ILE A 178 -25.27 -6.35 -19.04
C ILE A 178 -26.21 -6.84 -20.14
N GLN A 179 -25.78 -6.69 -21.38
CA GLN A 179 -26.61 -6.94 -22.55
C GLN A 179 -26.06 -8.06 -23.43
N GLY A 180 -26.96 -8.84 -24.03
CA GLY A 180 -26.66 -9.78 -25.11
C GLY A 180 -26.24 -11.19 -24.64
N ASN A 181 -26.67 -12.20 -25.38
CA ASN A 181 -26.46 -13.62 -25.05
C ASN A 181 -24.99 -14.06 -25.12
N SER A 182 -24.16 -13.30 -25.85
CA SER A 182 -22.74 -13.58 -26.07
C SER A 182 -21.85 -12.87 -25.04
N THR A 183 -22.45 -12.16 -24.08
CA THR A 183 -21.73 -11.52 -22.98
C THR A 183 -21.50 -12.54 -21.87
N TYR A 184 -20.24 -12.68 -21.50
CA TYR A 184 -19.76 -13.70 -20.57
C TYR A 184 -18.91 -13.05 -19.47
N ILE A 185 -19.42 -13.06 -18.25
CA ILE A 185 -18.73 -12.55 -17.06
C ILE A 185 -18.50 -13.70 -16.11
N GLN A 186 -17.25 -13.94 -15.72
CA GLN A 186 -16.88 -15.08 -14.89
C GLN A 186 -15.94 -14.66 -13.77
N GLY A 187 -16.42 -14.76 -12.53
CA GLY A 187 -15.64 -14.59 -11.30
C GLY A 187 -14.97 -15.88 -10.81
N THR A 188 -15.41 -17.06 -11.29
CA THR A 188 -14.74 -18.33 -10.97
C THR A 188 -13.37 -18.36 -11.62
N ASP A 189 -12.32 -18.47 -10.81
CA ASP A 189 -10.94 -18.33 -11.24
C ASP A 189 -10.49 -19.59 -12.00
N THR A 190 -10.62 -19.58 -13.32
CA THR A 190 -10.17 -20.70 -14.18
C THR A 190 -8.67 -20.72 -14.41
N CYS A 191 -8.00 -19.60 -14.15
CA CYS A 191 -6.55 -19.52 -14.17
C CYS A 191 -5.91 -20.02 -12.86
N GLY A 192 -6.68 -20.13 -11.78
CA GLY A 192 -6.13 -20.39 -10.45
C GLY A 192 -7.16 -21.02 -9.52
N THR A 193 -7.20 -20.57 -8.26
CA THR A 193 -8.09 -21.11 -7.23
C THR A 193 -8.88 -20.06 -6.47
N LYS A 194 -8.68 -18.76 -6.74
CA LYS A 194 -9.28 -17.67 -5.97
C LYS A 194 -10.61 -17.23 -6.57
N ASN A 195 -11.65 -18.03 -6.39
CA ASN A 195 -12.99 -17.69 -6.88
C ASN A 195 -13.49 -16.36 -6.29
N LYS A 196 -14.05 -15.52 -7.16
CA LYS A 196 -14.66 -14.24 -6.82
C LYS A 196 -16.12 -14.19 -7.31
N PRO A 197 -16.88 -13.18 -6.88
CA PRO A 197 -18.12 -12.84 -7.52
C PRO A 197 -17.96 -12.53 -9.02
N GLY A 198 -19.01 -12.78 -9.80
CA GLY A 198 -19.04 -12.37 -11.21
C GLY A 198 -19.10 -10.85 -11.33
N ILE A 199 -20.14 -10.27 -10.75
CA ILE A 199 -20.31 -8.82 -10.65
C ILE A 199 -20.43 -8.42 -9.18
N ALA A 200 -19.72 -7.38 -8.77
CA ALA A 200 -19.85 -6.76 -7.45
C ALA A 200 -20.19 -5.27 -7.61
N VAL A 201 -21.21 -4.83 -6.88
CA VAL A 201 -21.61 -3.41 -6.82
C VAL A 201 -21.64 -2.91 -5.40
N THR A 202 -21.35 -1.63 -5.20
CA THR A 202 -21.45 -0.95 -3.89
C THR A 202 -22.89 -0.69 -3.49
N LEU A 203 -23.80 -0.60 -4.46
CA LEU A 203 -25.20 -0.25 -4.27
C LEU A 203 -26.03 -1.41 -3.69
N PRO A 204 -27.09 -1.11 -2.91
CA PRO A 204 -28.05 -2.11 -2.47
C PRO A 204 -28.93 -2.57 -3.64
N GLN A 205 -29.49 -3.78 -3.52
CA GLN A 205 -30.41 -4.33 -4.53
C GLN A 205 -31.77 -3.61 -4.56
N THR A 206 -32.20 -3.02 -3.45
CA THR A 206 -33.51 -2.40 -3.30
C THR A 206 -33.36 -0.89 -3.08
N PRO A 207 -34.25 -0.05 -3.65
CA PRO A 207 -35.52 -0.38 -4.30
C PRO A 207 -35.43 -0.78 -5.79
N THR A 208 -34.29 -0.52 -6.44
CA THR A 208 -34.05 -0.84 -7.86
C THR A 208 -32.77 -1.64 -8.01
N ASP A 209 -32.82 -2.77 -8.72
CA ASP A 209 -31.64 -3.62 -8.93
C ASP A 209 -30.58 -2.87 -9.75
N PRO A 210 -29.40 -2.55 -9.17
CA PRO A 210 -28.34 -1.86 -9.88
C PRO A 210 -27.63 -2.75 -10.91
N ILE A 211 -27.87 -4.07 -10.93
CA ILE A 211 -27.30 -5.01 -11.91
C ILE A 211 -28.42 -5.50 -12.83
N THR A 212 -28.70 -4.72 -13.87
CA THR A 212 -29.70 -5.07 -14.88
C THR A 212 -29.11 -5.96 -15.96
N THR A 213 -29.93 -6.84 -16.51
CA THR A 213 -29.51 -7.78 -17.56
C THR A 213 -30.55 -7.84 -18.67
N SER A 214 -30.11 -7.77 -19.92
CA SER A 214 -30.97 -7.94 -21.09
C SER A 214 -30.36 -8.93 -22.08
N GLY A 215 -31.18 -9.74 -22.75
CA GLY A 215 -30.68 -10.69 -23.76
C GLY A 215 -29.95 -11.92 -23.22
N ASN A 216 -30.19 -12.32 -21.95
CA ASN A 216 -29.67 -13.54 -21.32
C ASN A 216 -28.13 -13.68 -21.32
N PRO A 217 -27.39 -12.72 -20.75
CA PRO A 217 -25.93 -12.86 -20.58
C PRO A 217 -25.60 -13.99 -19.59
N THR A 218 -24.39 -14.53 -19.70
CA THR A 218 -23.88 -15.52 -18.73
C THR A 218 -23.06 -14.81 -17.67
N ILE A 219 -23.48 -14.89 -16.41
CA ILE A 219 -22.77 -14.35 -15.25
C ILE A 219 -22.50 -15.49 -14.28
N GLN A 220 -21.23 -15.82 -14.07
CA GLN A 220 -20.77 -16.89 -13.17
C GLN A 220 -19.85 -16.32 -12.10
N GLY A 221 -19.82 -16.98 -10.94
CA GLY A 221 -19.00 -16.60 -9.80
C GLY A 221 -19.66 -17.06 -8.51
N ASN A 222 -18.96 -16.90 -7.39
CA ASN A 222 -19.52 -17.23 -6.07
C ASN A 222 -19.50 -16.01 -5.15
N PRO A 223 -20.64 -15.29 -4.99
CA PRO A 223 -21.89 -15.40 -5.76
C PRO A 223 -21.80 -14.78 -7.17
N ALA A 224 -22.73 -15.09 -8.08
CA ALA A 224 -22.72 -14.51 -9.44
C ALA A 224 -22.89 -12.98 -9.42
N LYS A 225 -23.79 -12.46 -8.57
CA LYS A 225 -24.03 -11.04 -8.32
C LYS A 225 -23.85 -10.76 -6.82
N LYS A 226 -23.07 -9.75 -6.47
CA LYS A 226 -22.83 -9.29 -5.10
C LYS A 226 -23.21 -7.82 -4.97
N TYR A 227 -24.07 -7.51 -3.99
CA TYR A 227 -24.52 -6.16 -3.66
C TYR A 227 -23.88 -5.68 -2.36
N ASN A 228 -23.96 -4.38 -2.08
CA ASN A 228 -23.38 -3.77 -0.86
C ASN A 228 -21.88 -4.09 -0.68
N SER A 229 -21.13 -4.10 -1.78
CA SER A 229 -19.68 -4.29 -1.74
C SER A 229 -19.00 -3.07 -1.13
N LYS A 230 -17.85 -3.27 -0.48
CA LYS A 230 -17.05 -2.16 0.05
C LYS A 230 -16.58 -1.26 -1.09
N ASN A 231 -16.56 0.04 -0.86
CA ASN A 231 -15.95 1.01 -1.76
C ASN A 231 -14.44 0.73 -1.88
N ALA A 232 -13.92 0.72 -3.10
CA ALA A 232 -12.54 0.33 -3.39
C ALA A 232 -11.56 1.51 -3.46
N ASP A 233 -12.05 2.76 -3.43
CA ASP A 233 -11.26 4.00 -3.58
C ASP A 233 -10.39 3.96 -4.86
N LEU A 234 -11.07 3.86 -6.02
CA LEU A 234 -10.41 3.77 -7.33
C LEU A 234 -9.55 5.00 -7.61
N LYS A 235 -9.97 6.18 -7.15
CA LYS A 235 -9.21 7.43 -7.26
C LYS A 235 -7.89 7.31 -6.53
N GLY A 236 -7.89 6.83 -5.28
CA GLY A 236 -6.66 6.61 -4.53
C GLY A 236 -5.74 5.58 -5.21
N MET A 237 -6.31 4.54 -5.83
CA MET A 237 -5.55 3.56 -6.61
C MET A 237 -4.90 4.17 -7.87
N VAL A 238 -5.65 4.97 -8.62
CA VAL A 238 -5.14 5.70 -9.79
C VAL A 238 -4.04 6.68 -9.38
N ASP A 239 -4.23 7.44 -8.29
CA ASP A 239 -3.27 8.42 -7.79
C ASP A 239 -1.92 7.79 -7.40
N ILE A 240 -1.97 6.58 -6.86
CA ILE A 240 -0.77 5.82 -6.50
C ILE A 240 -0.07 5.25 -7.74
N LEU A 241 -0.83 4.64 -8.66
CA LEU A 241 -0.26 3.91 -9.79
C LEU A 241 0.16 4.81 -10.95
N LYS A 242 -0.45 5.99 -11.14
CA LYS A 242 -0.13 6.88 -12.26
C LYS A 242 1.33 7.29 -12.30
N ASN A 243 1.96 7.45 -11.12
CA ASN A 243 3.38 7.81 -11.01
C ASN A 243 4.33 6.66 -11.38
N SER A 244 3.82 5.43 -11.47
CA SER A 244 4.55 4.24 -11.90
C SER A 244 4.18 3.80 -13.32
N ALA A 245 3.37 4.59 -14.05
CA ALA A 245 2.98 4.29 -15.41
C ALA A 245 4.17 4.29 -16.37
N GLN A 246 4.35 3.21 -17.13
CA GLN A 246 5.35 3.14 -18.20
C GLN A 246 4.89 3.89 -19.46
N PHE A 247 3.57 3.92 -19.69
CA PHE A 247 2.95 4.67 -20.78
C PHE A 247 1.94 5.63 -20.17
N SER A 248 2.12 6.93 -20.41
CA SER A 248 1.24 7.98 -19.90
C SER A 248 0.79 8.85 -21.06
N TYR A 249 -0.51 9.06 -21.18
CA TYR A 249 -1.13 9.89 -22.20
C TYR A 249 -2.05 10.92 -21.53
N ASP A 250 -2.05 12.13 -22.05
CA ASP A 250 -2.89 13.24 -21.60
C ASP A 250 -3.70 13.72 -22.80
N TYR A 251 -5.04 13.64 -22.68
CA TYR A 251 -5.97 14.12 -23.68
C TYR A 251 -7.08 14.96 -23.05
N ASN A 252 -7.11 16.24 -23.46
CA ASN A 252 -8.13 17.20 -23.05
C ASN A 252 -9.43 17.14 -23.89
N THR A 253 -9.52 16.19 -24.83
CA THR A 253 -10.67 15.98 -25.71
C THR A 253 -10.95 14.50 -25.88
N ASN A 254 -12.17 14.15 -26.32
CA ASN A 254 -12.49 12.77 -26.67
C ASN A 254 -11.51 12.25 -27.72
N LYS A 255 -11.00 11.04 -27.50
CA LYS A 255 -9.92 10.49 -28.32
C LYS A 255 -10.24 9.05 -28.72
N THR A 256 -10.15 8.79 -30.02
CA THR A 256 -10.15 7.42 -30.55
C THR A 256 -8.73 7.02 -30.91
N LEU A 257 -8.28 5.89 -30.36
CA LEU A 257 -7.03 5.23 -30.73
C LEU A 257 -7.37 3.89 -31.39
N SER A 258 -6.56 3.52 -32.38
CA SER A 258 -6.75 2.29 -33.16
C SER A 258 -5.44 1.51 -33.19
N GLY A 259 -5.52 0.18 -33.10
CA GLY A 259 -4.38 -0.74 -33.21
C GLY A 259 -3.27 -0.49 -32.20
N GLN A 260 -3.60 -0.07 -30.98
CA GLN A 260 -2.60 0.14 -29.93
C GLN A 260 -2.15 -1.20 -29.33
N GLU A 261 -0.85 -1.36 -29.07
CA GLU A 261 -0.28 -2.58 -28.51
C GLU A 261 0.60 -2.26 -27.29
N TRP A 262 0.12 -2.61 -26.10
CA TRP A 262 0.91 -2.52 -24.85
C TRP A 262 1.28 -3.90 -24.29
N GLY A 263 1.27 -4.89 -25.18
CA GLY A 263 1.39 -6.30 -24.90
C GLY A 263 0.54 -7.08 -25.89
N THR A 264 0.93 -8.31 -26.19
CA THR A 264 0.29 -9.16 -27.20
C THR A 264 -0.31 -10.41 -26.54
N PRO A 265 -1.37 -10.27 -25.73
CA PRO A 265 -2.05 -11.42 -25.15
C PRO A 265 -2.62 -12.31 -26.26
N THR A 266 -2.43 -13.62 -26.09
CA THR A 266 -2.90 -14.64 -27.03
C THR A 266 -4.17 -15.29 -26.50
N GLY A 267 -5.01 -15.74 -27.43
CA GLY A 267 -6.33 -16.29 -27.12
C GLY A 267 -7.42 -15.69 -28.00
N SER A 268 -8.52 -16.43 -28.12
CA SER A 268 -9.70 -16.07 -28.89
C SER A 268 -10.94 -16.59 -28.17
N GLY A 269 -12.09 -15.95 -28.38
CA GLY A 269 -13.30 -16.24 -27.62
C GLY A 269 -13.47 -15.33 -26.41
N THR A 270 -14.68 -15.30 -25.88
CA THR A 270 -15.06 -14.56 -24.66
C THR A 270 -15.23 -15.47 -23.44
N THR A 271 -15.17 -16.79 -23.65
CA THR A 271 -15.43 -17.84 -22.64
C THR A 271 -14.17 -18.58 -22.21
N SER A 272 -12.99 -18.14 -22.65
CA SER A 272 -11.71 -18.74 -22.28
C SER A 272 -10.69 -17.65 -21.97
N PRO A 273 -9.92 -17.80 -20.88
CA PRO A 273 -8.97 -16.78 -20.45
C PRO A 273 -7.90 -16.57 -21.52
N LEU A 274 -7.52 -15.30 -21.72
CA LEU A 274 -6.33 -14.94 -22.48
C LEU A 274 -5.09 -15.47 -21.76
N THR A 275 -4.02 -15.69 -22.50
CA THR A 275 -2.71 -16.03 -21.94
C THR A 275 -1.67 -15.02 -22.40
N PHE A 276 -0.77 -14.67 -21.49
CA PHE A 276 0.34 -13.77 -21.82
C PHE A 276 1.60 -14.14 -21.04
N ASN A 277 2.70 -14.21 -21.78
CA ASN A 277 4.04 -14.47 -21.27
C ASN A 277 4.97 -13.37 -21.76
N GLY A 278 4.93 -12.24 -21.08
CA GLY A 278 5.72 -11.05 -21.42
C GLY A 278 5.67 -10.02 -20.29
N PRO A 279 6.36 -8.88 -20.45
CA PRO A 279 6.35 -7.83 -19.44
C PRO A 279 4.97 -7.16 -19.33
N MET A 280 4.47 -7.05 -18.11
CA MET A 280 3.22 -6.35 -17.79
C MET A 280 3.47 -4.84 -17.68
N ASN A 281 2.62 -4.03 -18.33
CA ASN A 281 2.78 -2.58 -18.42
C ASN A 281 1.69 -1.81 -17.67
N ILE A 282 2.05 -0.74 -16.96
CA ILE A 282 1.06 0.22 -16.46
C ILE A 282 0.87 1.27 -17.55
N VAL A 283 -0.36 1.37 -18.06
CA VAL A 283 -0.79 2.30 -19.10
C VAL A 283 -1.80 3.26 -18.48
N TYR A 284 -1.48 4.55 -18.46
CA TYR A 284 -2.31 5.59 -17.87
C TYR A 284 -2.80 6.58 -18.93
N PHE A 285 -4.10 6.82 -18.94
CA PHE A 285 -4.75 7.85 -19.72
C PHE A 285 -5.40 8.86 -18.79
N ASP A 286 -4.90 10.10 -18.84
CA ASP A 286 -5.56 11.24 -18.24
C ASP A 286 -6.53 11.85 -19.25
N MET A 287 -7.82 11.64 -19.03
CA MET A 287 -8.90 12.18 -19.85
C MET A 287 -9.59 13.36 -19.15
N HIS A 288 -8.98 13.90 -18.09
CA HIS A 288 -9.50 15.00 -17.28
C HIS A 288 -10.89 14.74 -16.67
N GLY A 289 -11.23 13.47 -16.45
CA GLY A 289 -12.41 13.04 -15.70
C GLY A 289 -13.71 12.90 -16.48
N ASP A 290 -13.93 13.69 -17.54
CA ASP A 290 -15.20 13.73 -18.28
C ASP A 290 -15.08 13.44 -19.79
N LYS A 291 -13.86 13.24 -20.30
CA LYS A 291 -13.64 12.89 -21.71
C LYS A 291 -13.59 11.38 -21.91
N ARG A 292 -13.95 10.97 -23.11
CA ARG A 292 -14.03 9.56 -23.53
C ARG A 292 -12.82 9.14 -24.34
N LEU A 293 -12.19 8.06 -23.89
CA LEU A 293 -11.19 7.31 -24.64
C LEU A 293 -11.86 6.13 -25.34
N THR A 294 -11.79 6.08 -26.66
CA THR A 294 -12.25 4.92 -27.45
C THR A 294 -11.04 4.12 -27.94
N LEU A 295 -10.90 2.87 -27.50
CA LEU A 295 -9.89 1.94 -27.98
C LEU A 295 -10.51 0.99 -29.01
N SER A 296 -9.99 1.05 -30.24
CA SER A 296 -10.56 0.37 -31.41
C SER A 296 -9.51 -0.40 -32.22
N GLY A 297 -9.91 -1.06 -33.30
CA GLY A 297 -9.00 -1.66 -34.29
C GLY A 297 -8.08 -2.74 -33.73
N GLY A 298 -8.59 -3.58 -32.83
CA GLY A 298 -7.82 -4.67 -32.22
C GLY A 298 -6.84 -4.22 -31.14
N SER A 299 -7.01 -3.00 -30.59
CA SER A 299 -6.16 -2.50 -29.52
C SER A 299 -6.11 -3.48 -28.34
N GLY A 300 -4.94 -3.65 -27.73
CA GLY A 300 -4.79 -4.57 -26.64
C GLY A 300 -3.49 -4.39 -25.86
N GLY A 301 -3.37 -5.14 -24.78
CA GLY A 301 -2.21 -5.06 -23.92
C GLY A 301 -2.24 -6.03 -22.76
N ALA A 302 -1.20 -5.95 -21.94
CA ALA A 302 -1.13 -6.73 -20.72
C ALA A 302 -0.54 -5.90 -19.60
N GLY A 303 -1.18 -5.91 -18.44
CA GLY A 303 -0.78 -5.07 -17.32
C GLY A 303 -1.93 -4.40 -16.59
N ILE A 304 -1.72 -3.13 -16.19
CA ILE A 304 -2.74 -2.31 -15.56
C ILE A 304 -3.11 -1.18 -16.52
N LEU A 305 -4.37 -1.11 -16.92
CA LEU A 305 -4.91 0.02 -17.68
C LEU A 305 -5.63 0.96 -16.72
N LEU A 306 -5.20 2.22 -16.66
CA LEU A 306 -5.75 3.26 -15.81
C LEU A 306 -6.37 4.34 -16.69
N VAL A 307 -7.62 4.69 -16.46
CA VAL A 307 -8.32 5.75 -17.21
C VAL A 307 -8.98 6.71 -16.23
N ASN A 308 -8.47 7.95 -16.19
CA ASN A 308 -9.09 9.08 -15.48
C ASN A 308 -10.13 9.76 -16.38
N GLY A 309 -11.24 9.06 -16.63
CA GLY A 309 -12.38 9.51 -17.45
C GLY A 309 -13.20 8.32 -17.94
N ASP A 310 -13.91 8.50 -19.05
CA ASP A 310 -14.76 7.47 -19.66
C ASP A 310 -13.95 6.55 -20.60
N LEU A 311 -14.25 5.26 -20.61
CA LEU A 311 -13.61 4.27 -21.48
C LEU A 311 -14.63 3.56 -22.38
N GLU A 312 -14.40 3.59 -23.69
CA GLU A 312 -15.15 2.83 -24.67
C GLU A 312 -14.24 1.79 -25.34
N LEU A 313 -14.63 0.52 -25.27
CA LEU A 313 -13.91 -0.60 -25.89
C LEU A 313 -14.62 -1.04 -27.17
N ASN A 314 -13.87 -1.13 -28.27
CA ASN A 314 -14.40 -1.44 -29.60
C ASN A 314 -13.47 -2.41 -30.37
N GLY A 315 -14.06 -3.17 -31.30
CA GLY A 315 -13.33 -3.68 -32.46
C GLY A 315 -12.23 -4.71 -32.17
N GLY A 316 -12.45 -5.69 -31.29
CA GLY A 316 -11.50 -6.78 -31.07
C GLY A 316 -10.59 -6.63 -29.85
N PHE A 317 -10.95 -5.80 -28.88
CA PHE A 317 -10.09 -5.46 -27.74
C PHE A 317 -9.67 -6.67 -26.91
N LYS A 318 -8.38 -6.72 -26.51
CA LYS A 318 -7.84 -7.79 -25.65
C LYS A 318 -6.97 -7.23 -24.52
N TRP A 319 -7.27 -7.61 -23.29
CA TRP A 319 -6.47 -7.21 -22.13
C TRP A 319 -6.19 -8.37 -21.20
N TYR A 320 -4.90 -8.60 -20.89
CA TYR A 320 -4.48 -9.54 -19.86
C TYR A 320 -3.97 -8.76 -18.64
N GLY A 321 -4.78 -8.66 -17.59
CA GLY A 321 -4.50 -7.92 -16.37
C GLY A 321 -5.72 -7.15 -15.87
N VAL A 322 -5.47 -6.08 -15.11
CA VAL A 322 -6.52 -5.30 -14.44
C VAL A 322 -6.79 -4.00 -15.23
N ILE A 323 -8.06 -3.62 -15.33
CA ILE A 323 -8.49 -2.33 -15.88
C ILE A 323 -9.18 -1.54 -14.78
N ILE A 324 -8.78 -0.28 -14.59
CA ILE A 324 -9.37 0.66 -13.63
C ILE A 324 -9.83 1.89 -14.39
N VAL A 325 -11.12 2.16 -14.36
CA VAL A 325 -11.77 3.30 -15.01
C VAL A 325 -12.46 4.14 -13.96
N MET A 326 -12.13 5.43 -13.86
CA MET A 326 -12.81 6.33 -12.93
C MET A 326 -14.23 6.66 -13.37
N GLY A 327 -14.42 6.90 -14.67
CA GLY A 327 -15.71 7.23 -15.28
C GLY A 327 -16.52 6.01 -15.72
N SER A 328 -17.41 6.25 -16.69
CA SER A 328 -18.25 5.21 -17.29
C SER A 328 -17.44 4.28 -18.20
N MET A 329 -17.97 3.08 -18.40
CA MET A 329 -17.36 2.09 -19.29
C MET A 329 -18.40 1.55 -20.26
N ASP A 330 -18.08 1.61 -21.56
CA ASP A 330 -18.98 1.21 -22.63
C ASP A 330 -18.32 0.15 -23.54
N TYR A 331 -19.08 -0.86 -23.93
CA TYR A 331 -18.66 -1.83 -24.93
C TYR A 331 -19.45 -1.63 -26.22
N THR A 332 -18.78 -1.16 -27.27
CA THR A 332 -19.44 -0.83 -28.55
C THR A 332 -18.84 -1.62 -29.72
N GLY A 333 -19.48 -1.46 -30.89
CA GLY A 333 -19.01 -2.05 -32.14
C GLY A 333 -19.05 -3.57 -32.22
N GLY A 334 -18.57 -4.11 -33.34
CA GLY A 334 -18.45 -5.54 -33.59
C GLY A 334 -17.15 -6.15 -33.02
N GLY A 335 -17.05 -7.48 -33.08
CA GLY A 335 -15.87 -8.22 -32.64
C GLY A 335 -15.83 -8.50 -31.14
N GLN A 336 -15.00 -9.47 -30.77
CA GLN A 336 -14.83 -9.94 -29.39
C GLN A 336 -14.06 -8.91 -28.57
N LYS A 337 -14.53 -8.63 -27.36
CA LYS A 337 -13.82 -7.76 -26.40
C LYS A 337 -13.54 -8.59 -25.15
N ASN A 338 -12.28 -8.97 -24.93
CA ASN A 338 -11.92 -9.94 -23.89
C ASN A 338 -10.94 -9.31 -22.88
N VAL A 339 -11.30 -9.39 -21.60
CA VAL A 339 -10.49 -9.00 -20.46
C VAL A 339 -10.29 -10.22 -19.55
N THR A 340 -9.03 -10.52 -19.24
CA THR A 340 -8.62 -11.61 -18.33
C THR A 340 -7.79 -11.04 -17.19
N GLY A 341 -8.36 -10.94 -15.99
CA GLY A 341 -7.75 -10.40 -14.78
C GLY A 341 -8.80 -9.73 -13.88
N GLY A 342 -9.41 -8.65 -14.35
CA GLY A 342 -10.59 -8.03 -13.75
C GLY A 342 -10.77 -6.56 -14.12
N VAL A 343 -11.97 -6.03 -13.90
CA VAL A 343 -12.34 -4.65 -14.26
C VAL A 343 -12.93 -3.93 -13.04
N TRP A 344 -12.43 -2.73 -12.76
CA TRP A 344 -12.95 -1.76 -11.81
C TRP A 344 -13.44 -0.52 -12.53
N ALA A 345 -14.66 -0.08 -12.27
CA ALA A 345 -15.24 1.04 -13.00
C ALA A 345 -16.14 1.94 -12.13
N ALA A 346 -16.33 3.17 -12.62
CA ALA A 346 -17.38 4.10 -12.21
C ALA A 346 -17.36 4.53 -10.74
N GLU A 347 -16.26 5.12 -10.29
CA GLU A 347 -16.29 5.93 -9.06
C GLU A 347 -16.95 7.30 -9.32
N THR A 348 -16.62 7.93 -10.45
CA THR A 348 -17.08 9.28 -10.82
C THR A 348 -18.11 9.27 -11.96
N ALA A 349 -18.56 8.10 -12.41
CA ALA A 349 -19.51 8.04 -13.53
C ALA A 349 -20.87 8.63 -13.13
N THR A 350 -21.45 9.41 -14.05
CA THR A 350 -22.80 9.96 -13.94
C THR A 350 -23.82 9.18 -14.77
N VAL A 351 -23.34 8.21 -15.56
CA VAL A 351 -24.13 7.40 -16.49
C VAL A 351 -23.91 5.93 -16.17
N GLN A 352 -24.93 5.12 -16.45
CA GLN A 352 -24.90 3.67 -16.34
C GLN A 352 -23.79 3.07 -17.22
N ILE A 353 -23.12 2.03 -16.71
CA ILE A 353 -22.18 1.22 -17.49
C ILE A 353 -22.99 0.26 -18.38
N ASP A 354 -22.72 0.26 -19.69
CA ASP A 354 -23.35 -0.67 -20.64
C ASP A 354 -22.30 -1.66 -21.20
N ILE A 355 -22.42 -2.93 -20.83
CA ILE A 355 -21.55 -4.00 -21.32
C ILE A 355 -22.35 -4.94 -22.22
N GLY A 356 -21.99 -4.96 -23.51
CA GLY A 356 -22.61 -5.84 -24.49
C GLY A 356 -21.71 -6.16 -25.69
N GLY A 357 -22.29 -6.80 -26.71
CA GLY A 357 -21.61 -7.03 -27.99
C GLY A 357 -20.40 -7.97 -27.90
N ASN A 358 -20.65 -9.24 -27.57
CA ASN A 358 -19.63 -10.30 -27.48
C ASN A 358 -18.45 -9.90 -26.57
N ALA A 359 -18.79 -9.55 -25.33
CA ALA A 359 -17.87 -9.18 -24.27
C ALA A 359 -17.52 -10.39 -23.39
N GLY A 360 -16.25 -10.53 -23.02
CA GLY A 360 -15.75 -11.52 -22.08
C GLY A 360 -14.97 -10.83 -20.97
N ILE A 361 -15.41 -10.95 -19.71
CA ILE A 361 -14.68 -10.45 -18.54
C ILE A 361 -14.48 -11.62 -17.58
N MET A 362 -13.25 -12.09 -17.47
CA MET A 362 -12.88 -13.23 -16.64
C MET A 362 -11.91 -12.79 -15.57
N TYR A 363 -12.24 -13.07 -14.31
CA TYR A 363 -11.29 -12.95 -13.23
C TYR A 363 -10.21 -14.03 -13.38
N CYS A 364 -8.95 -13.65 -13.15
CA CYS A 364 -7.80 -14.53 -13.32
C CYS A 364 -6.73 -14.17 -12.28
N SER A 365 -6.61 -14.97 -11.22
CA SER A 365 -5.69 -14.64 -10.12
C SER A 365 -4.22 -14.71 -10.55
N GLU A 366 -3.88 -15.55 -11.53
CA GLU A 366 -2.52 -15.59 -12.11
C GLU A 366 -2.16 -14.27 -12.80
N ALA A 367 -3.09 -13.65 -13.52
CA ALA A 367 -2.86 -12.33 -14.13
C ALA A 367 -2.60 -11.27 -13.06
N VAL A 368 -3.41 -11.26 -11.99
CA VAL A 368 -3.24 -10.36 -10.84
C VAL A 368 -1.91 -10.64 -10.11
N ASN A 369 -1.53 -11.90 -9.93
CA ASN A 369 -0.28 -12.27 -9.28
C ASN A 369 0.94 -11.80 -10.07
N LYS A 370 0.91 -11.88 -11.41
CA LYS A 370 1.97 -11.33 -12.28
C LYS A 370 2.10 -9.81 -12.16
N LEU A 371 1.00 -9.10 -11.83
CA LEU A 371 1.02 -7.65 -11.61
C LEU A 371 1.72 -7.25 -10.30
N ARG A 372 1.79 -8.13 -9.30
CA ARG A 372 2.30 -7.81 -7.97
C ARG A 372 3.70 -7.19 -7.96
N ALA A 373 4.57 -7.64 -8.87
CA ALA A 373 5.92 -7.10 -9.01
C ALA A 373 5.97 -5.63 -9.53
N LYS A 374 4.87 -5.12 -10.08
CA LYS A 374 4.73 -3.74 -10.59
C LYS A 374 4.03 -2.81 -9.63
N LEU A 375 3.41 -3.36 -8.58
CA LEU A 375 2.70 -2.56 -7.60
C LEU A 375 3.70 -1.83 -6.70
N PRO A 376 3.42 -0.58 -6.33
CA PRO A 376 4.26 0.14 -5.39
C PRO A 376 4.33 -0.63 -4.07
N THR A 377 5.51 -0.65 -3.48
CA THR A 377 5.75 -1.32 -2.19
C THR A 377 4.93 -0.67 -1.08
N SER A 378 4.74 -1.39 0.03
CA SER A 378 4.18 -0.83 1.25
C SER A 378 4.86 0.50 1.60
N ARG A 379 4.05 1.50 1.94
CA ARG A 379 4.54 2.85 2.25
C ARG A 379 4.33 3.13 3.72
N MET A 380 5.37 3.66 4.36
CA MET A 380 5.24 4.30 5.66
C MET A 380 4.55 5.65 5.45
N THR A 381 3.33 5.79 5.95
CA THR A 381 2.54 7.03 5.80
C THR A 381 2.87 8.03 6.90
N LYS A 382 3.14 7.54 8.11
CA LYS A 382 3.52 8.34 9.29
C LYS A 382 4.47 7.54 10.17
N TRP A 383 5.34 8.24 10.90
CA TRP A 383 6.09 7.64 11.99
C TRP A 383 6.22 8.61 13.15
N ARG A 384 6.41 8.06 14.35
CA ARG A 384 6.76 8.83 15.56
C ARG A 384 7.69 8.03 16.46
N ASP A 385 8.55 8.75 17.17
CA ASP A 385 9.28 8.19 18.31
C ASP A 385 8.32 8.07 19.50
N VAL A 386 8.40 6.94 20.20
CA VAL A 386 7.61 6.67 21.41
C VAL A 386 8.59 6.68 22.58
N PHE A 387 8.56 7.78 23.33
CA PHE A 387 9.44 8.01 24.48
C PHE A 387 9.06 7.17 25.70
#